data_AF-A0A2G9RIR0-F1
#
_entry.id   AF-A0A2G9RIR0-F1
#
_cell.length_a   1.000
_cell.length_b   1.000
_cell.length_c   1.000
_cell.angle_alpha   90.00
_cell.angle_beta   90.00
_cell.angle_gamma   90.00
#
_symmetry.space_group_name_H-M   'P 1'
#
loop_
_entity.id
_entity.type
_entity.pdbx_description
1 polymer ?
#
loop_
_entity_poly.entity_id
_entity_poly.type
_entity_poly.pdbx_seq_one_letter_code
_entity_poly.pdbx_strand_id
1 'polypeptide(L)'
;MEALTTSRIEELHLRYTHLTDISCPQLASGIRNNQTLRILNLTMNNLEGPHFTDMMAALTTSRVERLDLSSNHLTDSSCPHLASGIRNNQTLRTLNLAKNNLGGPHFRDLMEALTTQIEELQ
;
A
#
# COMPACT_ATOMS: atom_id res chain seq x y z
N MET A 1 4.18 6.31 -17.14
CA MET A 1 4.41 6.60 -15.70
C MET A 1 5.90 6.83 -15.38
N GLU A 2 6.69 7.34 -16.33
CA GLU A 2 8.10 7.77 -16.09
C GLU A 2 8.20 9.00 -15.18
N ALA A 3 7.13 9.77 -15.04
CA ALA A 3 7.15 10.99 -14.23
C ALA A 3 7.42 10.73 -12.73
N LEU A 4 7.20 9.51 -12.20
CA LEU A 4 7.49 9.20 -10.81
C LEU A 4 8.93 8.74 -10.56
N THR A 5 9.64 8.26 -11.58
CA THR A 5 10.97 7.65 -11.42
C THR A 5 12.10 8.68 -11.31
N THR A 6 11.87 9.93 -11.71
CA THR A 6 12.84 11.05 -11.63
C THR A 6 12.37 12.21 -10.75
N SER A 7 11.20 12.07 -10.13
CA SER A 7 10.52 13.16 -9.44
C SER A 7 10.87 13.23 -7.96
N ARG A 8 10.92 14.47 -7.44
CA ARG A 8 11.09 14.80 -6.01
C ARG A 8 9.76 14.91 -5.25
N ILE A 9 8.70 14.30 -5.77
CA ILE A 9 7.38 14.30 -5.11
C ILE A 9 7.52 13.65 -3.73
N GLU A 10 7.05 14.34 -2.71
CA GLU A 10 6.97 13.85 -1.32
C GLU A 10 5.55 13.35 -0.99
N GLU A 11 4.52 13.92 -1.62
CA GLU A 11 3.12 13.55 -1.41
C GLU A 11 2.41 13.30 -2.74
N LEU A 12 1.81 12.11 -2.89
CA LEU A 12 1.05 11.73 -4.07
C LEU A 12 -0.40 11.41 -3.68
N HIS A 13 -1.33 12.20 -4.22
CA HIS A 13 -2.76 12.03 -4.02
C HIS A 13 -3.43 11.61 -5.31
N LEU A 14 -3.89 10.36 -5.36
CA LEU A 14 -4.65 9.77 -6.46
C LEU A 14 -5.99 9.25 -5.94
N ARG A 15 -6.63 10.01 -5.05
CA ARG A 15 -7.95 9.66 -4.52
C ARG A 15 -8.99 9.78 -5.62
N TYR A 16 -9.86 8.78 -5.74
CA TYR A 16 -10.99 8.80 -6.69
C TYR A 16 -10.54 9.07 -8.14
N THR A 17 -9.51 8.35 -8.59
CA THR A 17 -8.97 8.47 -9.96
C THR A 17 -9.25 7.24 -10.81
N HIS A 18 -10.22 6.41 -10.40
CA HIS A 18 -10.61 5.16 -11.07
C HIS A 18 -9.45 4.18 -11.29
N LEU A 19 -8.47 4.18 -10.38
CA LEU A 19 -7.40 3.19 -10.42
C LEU A 19 -7.98 1.80 -10.11
N THR A 20 -7.47 0.82 -10.83
CA THR A 20 -7.80 -0.60 -10.67
C THR A 20 -6.53 -1.40 -10.42
N ASP A 21 -6.68 -2.70 -10.13
CA ASP A 21 -5.53 -3.61 -10.02
C ASP A 21 -4.61 -3.55 -11.27
N ILE A 22 -5.16 -3.35 -12.46
CA ILE A 22 -4.41 -3.19 -13.72
C ILE A 22 -3.40 -2.03 -13.66
N SER A 23 -3.63 -1.03 -12.80
CA SER A 23 -2.73 0.11 -12.60
C SER A 23 -1.62 -0.15 -11.58
N CYS A 24 -1.73 -1.21 -10.77
CA CYS A 24 -0.80 -1.53 -9.69
C CYS A 24 0.64 -1.77 -10.16
N PRO A 25 0.93 -2.46 -11.29
CA PRO A 25 2.30 -2.65 -11.75
C PRO A 25 3.00 -1.33 -12.09
N GLN A 26 2.27 -0.40 -12.71
CA GLN A 26 2.80 0.91 -13.07
C GLN A 26 3.01 1.76 -11.80
N LEU A 27 2.04 1.77 -10.87
CA LEU A 27 2.18 2.45 -9.57
C LEU A 27 3.37 1.90 -8.79
N ALA A 28 3.53 0.58 -8.75
CA ALA A 28 4.64 -0.11 -8.11
C ALA A 28 6.00 0.35 -8.66
N SER A 29 6.12 0.47 -9.99
CA SER A 29 7.33 1.00 -10.63
C SER A 29 7.64 2.44 -10.19
N GLY A 30 6.61 3.30 -10.10
CA GLY A 30 6.77 4.67 -9.60
C GLY A 30 7.21 4.71 -8.13
N ILE A 31 6.58 3.91 -7.27
CA ILE A 31 6.87 3.85 -5.83
C ILE A 31 8.28 3.34 -5.55
N ARG A 32 8.75 2.27 -6.23
CA ARG A 32 10.11 1.71 -6.01
C ARG A 32 11.20 2.73 -6.31
N ASN A 33 11.02 3.50 -7.38
CA ASN A 33 12.04 4.40 -7.89
C ASN A 33 12.00 5.78 -7.21
N ASN A 34 10.92 6.11 -6.51
CA ASN A 34 10.79 7.38 -5.83
C ASN A 34 11.32 7.31 -4.38
N GLN A 35 12.47 7.93 -4.15
CA GLN A 35 13.14 7.95 -2.85
C GLN A 35 12.78 9.16 -1.97
N THR A 36 11.83 10.00 -2.41
CA THR A 36 11.34 11.17 -1.66
C THR A 36 9.90 10.99 -1.17
N LEU A 37 9.11 10.12 -1.80
CA LEU A 37 7.69 9.94 -1.50
C LEU A 37 7.49 9.42 -0.07
N ARG A 38 6.80 10.24 0.74
CA ARG A 38 6.43 9.95 2.14
C ARG A 38 4.93 9.69 2.31
N ILE A 39 4.08 10.38 1.55
CA ILE A 39 2.63 10.23 1.66
C ILE A 39 2.06 9.71 0.36
N LEU A 40 1.32 8.61 0.43
CA LEU A 40 0.60 8.02 -0.69
C LEU A 40 -0.87 7.85 -0.34
N ASN A 41 -1.74 8.61 -1.01
CA ASN A 41 -3.18 8.52 -0.84
C ASN A 41 -3.84 7.94 -2.09
N LEU A 42 -4.35 6.72 -1.95
CA LEU A 42 -5.04 5.95 -3.00
C LEU A 42 -6.52 5.70 -2.65
N THR A 43 -7.08 6.51 -1.75
CA THR A 43 -8.46 6.35 -1.23
C THR A 43 -9.50 6.32 -2.35
N MET A 44 -10.59 5.56 -2.17
CA MET A 44 -11.73 5.53 -3.12
C MET A 44 -11.33 5.13 -4.55
N ASN A 45 -10.52 4.08 -4.70
CA ASN A 45 -10.26 3.42 -5.98
C ASN A 45 -10.74 1.95 -5.91
N ASN A 46 -10.33 1.09 -6.86
CA ASN A 46 -10.71 -0.32 -6.91
C ASN A 46 -9.49 -1.21 -7.12
N LEU A 47 -8.54 -1.15 -6.19
CA LEU A 47 -7.22 -1.79 -6.32
C LEU A 47 -7.22 -3.30 -6.06
N GLU A 48 -8.36 -3.87 -5.66
CA GLU A 48 -8.48 -5.32 -5.45
C GLU A 48 -8.28 -6.11 -6.74
N GLY A 49 -7.37 -7.08 -6.70
CA GLY A 49 -7.08 -7.96 -7.82
C GLY A 49 -5.68 -8.58 -7.73
N PRO A 50 -5.33 -9.47 -8.67
CA PRO A 50 -4.08 -10.23 -8.64
C PRO A 50 -2.82 -9.34 -8.66
N HIS A 51 -2.90 -8.17 -9.31
CA HIS A 51 -1.77 -7.25 -9.43
C HIS A 51 -1.55 -6.37 -8.19
N PHE A 52 -2.46 -6.40 -7.21
CA PHE A 52 -2.30 -5.65 -5.95
C PHE A 52 -0.99 -6.02 -5.23
N THR A 53 -0.56 -7.28 -5.38
CA THR A 53 0.70 -7.78 -4.84
C THR A 53 1.92 -6.99 -5.33
N ASP A 54 1.91 -6.46 -6.56
CA ASP A 54 3.02 -5.70 -7.11
C ASP A 54 3.23 -4.39 -6.34
N MET A 55 2.13 -3.75 -5.95
CA MET A 55 2.14 -2.52 -5.17
C MET A 55 2.64 -2.78 -3.74
N MET A 56 2.22 -3.87 -3.11
CA MET A 56 2.71 -4.24 -1.78
C MET A 56 4.18 -4.64 -1.80
N ALA A 57 4.63 -5.33 -2.86
CA ALA A 57 6.04 -5.63 -3.06
C ALA A 57 6.89 -4.38 -3.32
N ALA A 58 6.33 -3.32 -3.90
CA ALA A 58 7.01 -2.03 -4.04
C ALA A 58 7.10 -1.25 -2.73
N LEU A 59 6.13 -1.43 -1.84
CA LEU A 59 6.10 -0.77 -0.55
C LEU A 59 7.32 -1.15 0.31
N THR A 60 7.82 -2.39 0.22
CA THR A 60 8.93 -2.90 1.03
C THR A 60 10.25 -2.12 0.87
N THR A 61 10.49 -1.55 -0.32
CA THR A 61 11.69 -0.75 -0.61
C THR A 61 11.40 0.75 -0.69
N SER A 62 10.17 1.16 -0.42
CA SER A 62 9.75 2.56 -0.47
C SER A 62 10.11 3.33 0.80
N ARG A 63 9.98 4.65 0.75
CA ARG A 63 10.10 5.53 1.93
C ARG A 63 8.76 6.08 2.42
N VAL A 64 7.67 5.42 2.03
CA VAL A 64 6.32 5.84 2.40
C VAL A 64 6.16 5.70 3.92
N GLU A 65 5.74 6.80 4.55
CA GLU A 65 5.45 6.91 5.98
C GLU A 65 3.94 6.87 6.23
N ARG A 66 3.14 7.36 5.28
CA ARG A 66 1.68 7.35 5.35
C ARG A 66 1.07 6.77 4.09
N LEU A 67 0.31 5.70 4.25
CA LEU A 67 -0.43 5.03 3.19
C LEU A 67 -1.93 5.05 3.50
N ASP A 68 -2.73 5.64 2.61
CA ASP A 68 -4.20 5.56 2.67
C ASP A 68 -4.76 4.68 1.54
N LEU A 69 -5.29 3.53 1.93
CA LEU A 69 -5.94 2.55 1.07
C LEU A 69 -7.44 2.42 1.42
N SER A 70 -8.02 3.40 2.10
CA SER A 70 -9.43 3.32 2.48
C SER A 70 -10.36 3.29 1.27
N SER A 71 -11.47 2.54 1.37
CA SER A 71 -12.44 2.37 0.27
C SER A 71 -11.82 1.89 -1.05
N ASN A 72 -11.03 0.81 -1.02
CA ASN A 72 -10.38 0.23 -2.21
C ASN A 72 -10.94 -1.12 -2.65
N HIS A 73 -12.07 -1.54 -2.06
CA HIS A 73 -12.67 -2.86 -2.28
C HIS A 73 -11.76 -4.03 -1.92
N LEU A 74 -10.71 -3.80 -1.12
CA LEU A 74 -9.82 -4.85 -0.65
C LEU A 74 -10.61 -5.87 0.18
N THR A 75 -10.27 -7.15 0.03
CA THR A 75 -10.94 -8.25 0.69
C THR A 75 -9.98 -9.09 1.53
N ASP A 76 -10.47 -10.19 2.10
CA ASP A 76 -9.62 -11.16 2.80
C ASP A 76 -8.47 -11.69 1.90
N SER A 77 -8.67 -11.80 0.58
CA SER A 77 -7.59 -12.24 -0.33
C SER A 77 -6.42 -11.25 -0.44
N SER A 78 -6.62 -9.97 -0.13
CA SER A 78 -5.53 -8.99 -0.12
C SER A 78 -4.73 -9.02 1.18
N CYS A 79 -5.21 -9.67 2.25
CA CYS A 79 -4.57 -9.65 3.56
C CYS A 79 -3.15 -10.21 3.57
N PRO A 80 -2.82 -11.35 2.92
CA PRO A 80 -1.46 -11.84 2.86
C PRO A 80 -0.50 -10.86 2.14
N HIS A 81 -1.00 -10.17 1.11
CA HIS A 81 -0.23 -9.18 0.37
C HIS A 81 0.02 -7.92 1.20
N LEU A 82 -1.01 -7.42 1.89
CA LEU A 82 -0.89 -6.32 2.85
C LEU A 82 0.13 -6.67 3.94
N ALA A 83 0.01 -7.86 4.54
CA ALA A 83 0.91 -8.33 5.59
C ALA A 83 2.37 -8.35 5.13
N SER A 84 2.63 -8.88 3.93
CA SER A 84 3.97 -8.92 3.33
C SER A 84 4.54 -7.51 3.09
N GLY A 85 3.74 -6.59 2.53
CA GLY A 85 4.15 -5.22 2.27
C GLY A 85 4.47 -4.45 3.56
N ILE A 86 3.61 -4.59 4.58
CA ILE A 86 3.73 -3.89 5.86
C ILE A 86 4.93 -4.41 6.65
N ARG A 87 5.08 -5.73 6.81
CA ARG A 87 6.15 -6.34 7.62
C ARG A 87 7.54 -5.91 7.17
N ASN A 88 7.73 -5.74 5.86
CA ASN A 88 9.03 -5.43 5.29
C ASN A 88 9.28 -3.93 5.09
N ASN A 89 8.28 -3.07 5.29
CA ASN A 89 8.46 -1.63 5.19
C ASN A 89 8.94 -1.04 6.52
N GLN A 90 10.09 -0.37 6.49
CA GLN A 90 10.74 0.16 7.70
C GLN A 90 10.31 1.61 8.06
N THR A 91 9.61 2.30 7.16
CA THR A 91 9.26 3.73 7.29
C THR A 91 7.79 3.98 7.56
N LEU A 92 6.90 3.02 7.29
CA LEU A 92 5.46 3.20 7.42
C LEU A 92 5.09 3.40 8.89
N ARG A 93 4.34 4.47 9.17
CA ARG A 93 3.87 4.85 10.52
C ARG A 93 2.37 5.05 10.56
N THR A 94 1.75 5.36 9.43
CA THR A 94 0.30 5.52 9.32
C THR A 94 -0.23 4.69 8.18
N LEU A 95 -1.18 3.81 8.49
CA LEU A 95 -1.91 3.00 7.53
C LEU A 95 -3.41 3.17 7.74
N ASN A 96 -4.13 3.55 6.70
CA ASN A 96 -5.59 3.60 6.72
C ASN A 96 -6.18 2.56 5.78
N LEU A 97 -6.87 1.57 6.35
CA LEU A 97 -7.57 0.48 5.64
C LEU A 97 -9.10 0.57 5.79
N ALA A 98 -9.64 1.67 6.31
CA ALA A 98 -11.07 1.80 6.58
C ALA A 98 -11.93 1.57 5.33
N LYS A 99 -13.16 1.10 5.52
CA LYS A 99 -14.13 0.84 4.42
C LYS A 99 -13.63 -0.16 3.37
N ASN A 100 -12.85 -1.16 3.80
CA ASN A 100 -12.55 -2.37 3.03
C ASN A 100 -13.21 -3.58 3.69
N ASN A 101 -13.35 -4.69 2.97
CA ASN A 101 -13.99 -5.92 3.45
C ASN A 101 -12.96 -7.01 3.78
N LEU A 102 -12.02 -6.68 4.66
CA LEU A 102 -10.85 -7.53 4.96
C LEU A 102 -11.14 -8.76 5.84
N GLY A 103 -12.39 -8.92 6.31
CA GLY A 103 -12.74 -10.00 7.23
C GLY A 103 -12.75 -11.37 6.56
N GLY A 104 -12.00 -12.32 7.12
CA GLY A 104 -11.96 -13.70 6.65
C GLY A 104 -10.80 -14.49 7.26
N PRO A 105 -10.52 -15.69 6.73
CA PRO A 105 -9.46 -16.58 7.24
C PRO A 105 -8.04 -16.00 7.21
N HIS A 106 -7.71 -15.15 6.22
CA HIS A 106 -6.37 -14.58 6.04
C HIS A 106 -6.20 -13.24 6.78
N PHE A 107 -7.27 -12.67 7.34
CA PHE A 107 -7.20 -11.44 8.15
C PHE A 107 -6.18 -11.54 9.30
N ARG A 108 -5.98 -12.75 9.86
CA ARG A 108 -4.97 -13.00 10.89
C ARG A 108 -3.55 -12.65 10.44
N ASP A 109 -3.21 -12.87 9.17
CA ASP A 109 -1.88 -12.64 8.63
C ASP A 109 -1.55 -11.12 8.66
N LEU A 110 -2.57 -10.31 8.35
CA LEU A 110 -2.51 -8.85 8.47
C LEU A 110 -2.35 -8.42 9.94
N MET A 111 -3.13 -8.99 10.85
CA MET A 111 -3.04 -8.66 12.28
C MET A 111 -1.69 -9.02 12.91
N GLU A 112 -1.11 -10.15 12.54
CA GLU A 112 0.24 -10.53 12.96
C GLU A 112 1.28 -9.52 12.49
N ALA A 113 1.23 -9.12 11.20
CA ALA A 113 2.16 -8.13 10.64
C ALA A 113 2.03 -6.75 11.30
N LEU A 114 0.82 -6.34 11.67
CA LEU A 114 0.58 -5.09 12.39
C LEU A 114 1.11 -5.16 13.83
N THR A 115 0.97 -6.30 14.49
CA THR A 115 1.45 -6.49 15.87
C THR A 115 2.98 -6.39 15.93
N THR A 116 3.70 -7.05 15.01
CA THR A 116 5.17 -6.98 14.95
C THR A 116 5.68 -5.56 14.69
N GLN A 117 4.98 -4.78 13.85
CA GLN A 117 5.35 -3.38 13.59
C GLN A 117 5.18 -2.46 14.81
N ILE A 118 4.18 -2.72 15.65
CA ILE A 118 3.97 -1.92 16.87
C ILE A 118 5.09 -2.19 17.88
N GLU A 119 5.55 -3.44 17.99
CA GLU A 119 6.66 -3.82 18.88
C GLU A 119 8.00 -3.21 18.44
N GLU A 120 8.27 -3.11 17.14
CA GLU A 120 9.50 -2.49 16.60
C GLU A 120 9.58 -0.96 16.81
N LEU A 121 8.48 -0.30 17.15
CA LEU A 121 8.39 1.15 17.36
C LEU A 121 8.54 1.58 18.83
N GLN A 122 8.68 0.63 19.76
CA GLN A 122 8.90 0.87 21.19
C GLN A 122 10.39 0.81 21.55
#